data_AF-A0A935V8S6-F1
#
_entry.id   AF-A0A935V8S6-F1
#
_cell.length_a   1.000
_cell.length_b   1.000
_cell.length_c   1.000
_cell.angle_alpha   90.00
_cell.angle_beta   90.00
_cell.angle_gamma   90.00
#
_symmetry.space_group_name_H-M   'P 1'
#
loop_
_entity.id
_entity.type
_entity.pdbx_description
1 polymer ?
#
loop_
_entity_poly.entity_id
_entity_poly.type
_entity_poly.pdbx_seq_one_letter_code
_entity_poly.pdbx_strand_id
1 'polypeptide(L)'
;MKIWFDGELILNDSTLLTRSVAGSADGEFMRPYGIGFFNSWGDTSSDPNHFYIDDAYIDNTWARVELGNASTLAACTHREIQPSTSWSASQVTVNFNPGSFAPGSVAYLFAVDANGTASAGYPVTIGGSVASGPGQPGKPTF
;
A
#
# COMPACT_ATOMS: atom_id res chain seq x y z
N MET A 1 15.26 3.26 0.63
CA MET A 1 13.92 3.42 0.02
C MET A 1 13.67 2.28 -0.94
N LYS A 2 12.45 1.77 -0.94
CA LYS A 2 11.99 0.81 -1.95
C LYS A 2 10.65 1.29 -2.49
N ILE A 3 10.44 1.17 -3.80
CA ILE A 3 9.21 1.56 -4.50
C ILE A 3 8.73 0.37 -5.31
N TRP A 4 7.44 0.06 -5.19
CA TRP A 4 6.78 -0.96 -5.98
C TRP A 4 5.60 -0.37 -6.74
N PHE A 5 5.35 -0.90 -7.93
CA PHE A 5 4.12 -0.68 -8.70
C PHE A 5 3.53 -2.03 -9.05
N ASP A 6 2.24 -2.22 -8.80
CA ASP A 6 1.51 -3.47 -9.08
C ASP A 6 2.21 -4.74 -8.54
N GLY A 7 2.85 -4.63 -7.39
CA GLY A 7 3.58 -5.72 -6.74
C GLY A 7 5.00 -5.97 -7.28
N GLU A 8 5.45 -5.25 -8.30
CA GLU A 8 6.80 -5.31 -8.87
C GLU A 8 7.72 -4.26 -8.25
N LEU A 9 8.95 -4.65 -7.90
CA LEU A 9 9.95 -3.74 -7.31
C LEU A 9 10.62 -2.90 -8.40
N ILE A 10 10.38 -1.58 -8.40
CA ILE A 10 10.92 -0.66 -9.41
C ILE A 10 12.18 0.07 -8.92
N LEU A 11 12.26 0.37 -7.62
CA LEU A 11 13.43 1.01 -7.02
C LEU A 11 13.80 0.30 -5.73
N ASN A 12 15.10 0.05 -5.55
CA ASN A 12 15.67 -0.43 -4.30
C ASN A 12 17.00 0.27 -4.02
N ASP A 13 16.95 1.32 -3.22
CA ASP A 13 18.12 2.12 -2.87
C ASP A 13 18.31 2.14 -1.35
N SER A 14 19.37 1.51 -0.87
CA SER A 14 19.73 1.52 0.55
C SER A 14 20.67 2.67 0.94
N THR A 15 21.13 3.44 -0.03
CA THR A 15 22.15 4.48 0.12
C THR A 15 21.59 5.90 0.13
N LEU A 16 20.27 6.05 -0.11
CA LEU A 16 19.58 7.33 -0.05
C LEU A 16 19.81 8.02 1.31
N LEU A 17 20.58 9.10 1.28
CA LEU A 17 20.84 9.94 2.45
C LEU A 17 19.64 10.84 2.71
N THR A 18 18.83 10.51 3.72
CA THR A 18 17.68 11.33 4.15
C THR A 18 18.01 12.27 5.31
N ARG A 19 19.26 12.22 5.80
CA ARG A 19 19.80 13.09 6.84
C ARG A 19 21.32 13.21 6.71
N SER A 20 21.87 14.41 6.89
CA SER A 20 23.31 14.62 7.13
C SER A 20 23.50 15.25 8.50
N VAL A 21 24.31 14.63 9.36
CA VAL A 21 24.55 15.12 10.75
C VAL A 21 25.66 16.18 10.85
N ALA A 22 26.15 16.70 9.73
CA ALA A 22 27.26 17.65 9.71
C ALA A 22 26.84 19.00 9.09
N GLY A 23 26.52 19.98 9.93
CA GLY A 23 26.88 21.37 9.64
C GLY A 23 25.83 22.34 9.07
N SER A 24 24.55 21.99 8.94
CA SER A 24 23.50 22.99 8.62
C SER A 24 22.68 23.34 9.86
N ALA A 25 22.57 24.63 10.17
CA ALA A 25 21.62 25.17 11.15
C ALA A 25 20.17 24.84 10.76
N ASP A 26 19.95 24.52 9.49
CA ASP A 26 18.74 23.94 8.92
C ASP A 26 18.86 22.41 8.92
N GLY A 27 18.82 21.81 10.11
CA GLY A 27 18.82 20.36 10.34
C GLY A 27 17.53 19.71 9.85
N GLU A 28 17.22 19.87 8.57
CA GLU A 28 15.91 19.60 8.02
C GLU A 28 15.77 18.12 7.69
N PHE A 29 14.94 17.45 8.48
CA PHE A 29 14.45 16.12 8.15
C PHE A 29 13.86 16.15 6.74
N MET A 30 14.43 15.39 5.80
CA MET A 30 13.70 15.05 4.57
C MET A 30 12.60 14.06 4.94
N ARG A 31 11.46 14.60 5.39
CA ARG A 31 10.21 13.83 5.56
C ARG A 31 9.43 13.95 4.25
N PRO A 32 8.77 12.87 3.80
CA PRO A 32 7.77 13.03 2.77
C PRO A 32 6.73 14.08 3.24
N TYR A 33 6.69 15.23 2.56
CA TYR A 33 5.79 16.35 2.88
C TYR A 33 4.37 16.09 2.35
N GLY A 34 4.26 15.32 1.27
CA GLY A 34 3.02 14.80 0.72
C GLY A 34 3.30 13.65 -0.25
N ILE A 35 2.33 12.78 -0.45
CA ILE A 35 2.33 11.77 -1.53
C ILE A 35 1.46 12.35 -2.64
N GLY A 36 2.07 12.74 -3.75
CA GLY A 36 1.37 13.36 -4.86
C GLY A 36 2.32 13.93 -5.90
N PHE A 37 1.75 14.55 -6.92
CA PHE A 37 2.49 15.24 -7.97
C PHE A 37 2.51 16.73 -7.70
N PHE A 38 3.70 17.33 -7.80
CA PHE A 38 3.89 18.77 -7.70
C PHE A 38 4.22 19.32 -9.10
N ASN A 39 3.54 20.40 -9.50
CA ASN A 39 3.96 21.16 -10.67
C ASN A 39 5.23 21.93 -10.28
N SER A 40 6.33 21.72 -11.00
CA SER A 40 7.60 22.42 -10.73
C SER A 40 7.82 23.63 -11.64
N TRP A 41 6.92 23.88 -12.58
CA TRP A 41 7.02 24.94 -13.59
C TRP A 41 5.66 25.63 -13.65
N GLY A 42 5.61 26.87 -13.15
CA GLY A 42 4.38 27.65 -12.97
C GLY A 42 3.43 27.50 -14.15
N ASP A 43 2.23 27.01 -13.85
CA ASP A 43 1.24 26.64 -14.85
C ASP A 43 0.72 27.90 -15.56
N THR A 44 0.82 27.95 -16.88
CA THR A 44 0.19 28.98 -17.72
C THR A 44 -1.11 28.48 -18.35
N SER A 45 -1.48 27.22 -18.12
CA SER A 45 -2.70 26.60 -18.63
C SER A 45 -3.86 26.81 -17.65
N SER A 46 -5.05 27.08 -18.18
CA SER A 46 -6.30 27.12 -17.41
C SER A 46 -6.88 25.73 -17.09
N ASP A 47 -6.22 24.66 -17.57
CA ASP A 47 -6.70 23.28 -17.39
C ASP A 47 -6.02 22.63 -16.17
N PRO A 48 -6.75 22.41 -15.05
CA PRO A 48 -6.19 21.77 -13.88
C PRO A 48 -5.85 20.29 -14.16
N ASN A 49 -4.60 19.91 -13.90
CA ASN A 49 -4.20 18.50 -13.87
C ASN A 49 -4.69 17.85 -12.57
N HIS A 50 -5.70 16.99 -12.67
CA HIS A 50 -6.24 16.26 -11.52
C HIS A 50 -5.52 14.91 -11.33
N PHE A 51 -5.15 14.61 -10.09
CA PHE A 51 -4.72 13.28 -9.67
C PHE A 51 -5.58 12.83 -8.49
N TYR A 52 -6.00 11.57 -8.52
CA TYR A 52 -6.87 10.98 -7.50
C TYR A 52 -6.11 9.88 -6.79
N ILE A 53 -6.14 9.93 -5.46
CA ILE A 53 -5.63 8.89 -4.57
C ILE A 53 -6.83 8.38 -3.79
N ASP A 54 -6.92 7.06 -3.65
CA ASP A 54 -7.87 6.41 -2.75
C ASP A 54 -7.14 5.32 -1.94
N ASP A 55 -7.74 4.92 -0.81
CA ASP A 55 -7.30 3.81 0.04
C ASP A 55 -5.82 3.84 0.48
N ALA A 56 -5.32 5.03 0.86
CA ALA A 56 -3.96 5.18 1.35
C ALA A 56 -3.74 4.48 2.71
N TYR A 57 -2.80 3.54 2.74
CA TYR A 57 -2.30 2.91 3.97
C TYR A 57 -0.94 3.47 4.37
N ILE A 58 -0.81 3.95 5.61
CA ILE A 58 0.44 4.51 6.14
C ILE A 58 0.74 3.83 7.48
N ASP A 59 1.96 3.31 7.59
CA ASP A 59 2.49 2.63 8.78
C ASP A 59 3.91 3.12 9.07
N ASN A 60 4.38 2.90 10.29
CA ASN A 60 5.74 3.22 10.73
C ASN A 60 6.71 2.03 10.59
N THR A 61 6.21 0.84 10.26
CA THR A 61 7.03 -0.33 9.93
C THR A 61 6.66 -0.92 8.57
N TRP A 62 7.46 -1.87 8.09
CA TRP A 62 7.12 -2.67 6.91
C TRP A 62 6.15 -3.81 7.22
N ALA A 63 5.79 -4.02 8.50
CA ALA A 63 4.89 -5.08 8.90
C ALA A 63 3.46 -4.78 8.43
N ARG A 64 2.78 -5.78 7.88
CA ARG A 64 1.41 -5.65 7.34
C ARG A 64 0.79 -7.01 7.10
N VAL A 65 -0.53 -7.04 6.91
CA VAL A 65 -1.25 -8.22 6.46
C VAL A 65 -1.80 -7.96 5.06
N GLU A 66 -1.61 -8.93 4.17
CA GLU A 66 -2.08 -8.87 2.78
C GLU A 66 -2.97 -10.08 2.48
N LEU A 67 -4.05 -9.84 1.74
CA LEU A 67 -4.83 -10.88 1.09
C LEU A 67 -4.33 -10.99 -0.36
N GLY A 68 -4.02 -12.19 -0.84
CA GLY A 68 -3.47 -12.41 -2.19
C GLY A 68 -4.14 -13.55 -2.95
N ASN A 69 -4.02 -13.51 -4.29
CA ASN A 69 -4.66 -14.48 -5.20
C ASN A 69 -3.85 -15.76 -5.47
N ALA A 70 -2.68 -15.94 -4.85
CA ALA A 70 -1.83 -17.12 -4.99
C ALA A 70 -1.34 -17.60 -3.62
N SER A 71 -0.85 -18.85 -3.53
CA SER A 71 -0.42 -19.46 -2.26
C SER A 71 0.90 -18.91 -1.68
N THR A 72 1.65 -18.14 -2.47
CA THR A 72 2.85 -17.42 -2.02
C THR A 72 2.72 -15.95 -2.37
N LEU A 73 3.19 -15.07 -1.48
CA LEU A 73 3.09 -13.63 -1.66
C LEU A 73 3.78 -13.17 -2.95
N ALA A 74 4.93 -13.76 -3.28
CA ALA A 74 5.70 -13.42 -4.49
C ALA A 74 4.99 -13.79 -5.80
N ALA A 75 4.10 -14.79 -5.79
CA ALA A 75 3.33 -15.18 -6.97
C ALA A 75 2.01 -14.42 -7.11
N CYS A 76 1.62 -13.63 -6.11
CA CYS A 76 0.36 -12.89 -6.14
C CYS A 76 0.45 -11.71 -7.11
N THR A 77 -0.49 -11.65 -8.05
CA THR A 77 -0.70 -10.56 -9.01
C THR A 77 -1.85 -9.64 -8.62
N HIS A 78 -2.66 -10.03 -7.64
CA HIS A 78 -3.71 -9.21 -7.04
C HIS A 78 -3.59 -9.33 -5.52
N ARG A 79 -3.48 -8.18 -4.84
CA ARG A 79 -3.30 -8.09 -3.40
C ARG A 79 -4.16 -6.98 -2.81
N GLU A 80 -4.70 -7.21 -1.61
CA GLU A 80 -5.51 -6.23 -0.86
C GLU A 80 -4.95 -6.12 0.57
N ILE A 81 -4.53 -4.92 0.99
CA ILE A 81 -4.05 -4.70 2.36
C ILE A 81 -5.19 -4.90 3.35
N GLN A 82 -4.89 -5.57 4.47
CA GLN A 82 -5.77 -5.76 5.60
C GLN A 82 -5.29 -4.88 6.76
N PRO A 83 -5.90 -3.70 7.02
CA PRO A 83 -5.47 -2.82 8.09
C PRO A 83 -5.51 -3.54 9.45
N SER A 84 -4.35 -3.65 10.10
CA SER A 84 -4.26 -4.30 11.40
C SER A 84 -4.77 -3.40 12.52
N THR A 85 -5.54 -3.97 13.45
CA THR A 85 -6.02 -3.29 14.67
C THR A 85 -5.19 -3.66 15.90
N SER A 86 -4.48 -4.79 15.88
CA SER A 86 -3.50 -5.16 16.90
C SER A 86 -2.43 -6.09 16.32
N TRP A 87 -1.22 -5.99 16.88
CA TRP A 87 -0.09 -6.84 16.52
C TRP A 87 0.63 -7.33 17.79
N SER A 88 0.98 -8.61 17.81
CA SER A 88 1.79 -9.23 18.85
C SER A 88 2.73 -10.25 18.23
N ALA A 89 3.56 -10.91 19.04
CA ALA A 89 4.48 -11.94 18.55
C ALA A 89 3.77 -13.17 17.97
N SER A 90 2.52 -13.45 18.37
CA SER A 90 1.80 -14.68 18.00
C SER A 90 0.41 -14.45 17.40
N GLN A 91 -0.07 -13.21 17.38
CA GLN A 91 -1.41 -12.87 16.88
C GLN A 91 -1.41 -11.49 16.23
N VAL A 92 -2.11 -11.40 15.09
CA VAL A 92 -2.47 -10.15 14.43
C VAL A 92 -3.99 -10.12 14.28
N THR A 93 -4.60 -8.99 14.60
CA THR A 93 -6.03 -8.75 14.34
C THR A 93 -6.15 -7.73 13.22
N VAL A 94 -7.08 -7.96 12.28
CA VAL A 94 -7.29 -7.08 11.13
C VAL A 94 -8.76 -6.73 10.97
N ASN A 95 -9.01 -5.55 10.40
CA ASN A 95 -10.29 -5.26 9.76
C ASN A 95 -10.27 -5.92 8.38
N PHE A 96 -11.08 -6.97 8.22
CA PHE A 96 -11.11 -7.70 6.97
C PHE A 96 -11.65 -6.83 5.83
N ASN A 97 -10.87 -6.72 4.77
CA ASN A 97 -11.18 -5.99 3.54
C ASN A 97 -11.05 -6.97 2.36
N PRO A 98 -12.15 -7.52 1.81
CA PRO A 98 -12.05 -8.38 0.64
C PRO A 98 -11.62 -7.62 -0.62
N GLY A 99 -11.64 -6.28 -0.60
CA GLY A 99 -11.38 -5.43 -1.75
C GLY A 99 -12.19 -5.89 -2.96
N SER A 100 -11.51 -6.15 -4.07
CA SER A 100 -12.12 -6.61 -5.32
C SER A 100 -12.21 -8.13 -5.48
N PHE A 101 -11.83 -8.92 -4.46
CA PHE A 101 -12.00 -10.37 -4.51
C PHE A 101 -13.49 -10.77 -4.52
N ALA A 102 -13.84 -11.67 -5.42
CA ALA A 102 -15.22 -12.11 -5.58
C ALA A 102 -15.65 -13.07 -4.45
N PRO A 103 -16.91 -13.00 -3.98
CA PRO A 103 -17.50 -14.02 -3.11
C PRO A 103 -17.33 -15.43 -3.68
N GLY A 104 -16.96 -16.38 -2.82
CA GLY A 104 -16.71 -17.78 -3.18
C GLY A 104 -15.32 -18.05 -3.77
N SER A 105 -14.55 -17.02 -4.09
CA SER A 105 -13.15 -17.18 -4.51
C SER A 105 -12.27 -17.64 -3.34
N VAL A 106 -11.20 -18.38 -3.66
CA VAL A 106 -10.14 -18.69 -2.70
C VAL A 106 -9.08 -17.60 -2.81
N ALA A 107 -8.72 -17.04 -1.66
CA ALA A 107 -7.61 -16.13 -1.49
C ALA A 107 -6.70 -16.65 -0.38
N TYR A 108 -5.56 -16.00 -0.18
CA TYR A 108 -4.55 -16.40 0.80
C TYR A 108 -4.18 -15.21 1.67
N LEU A 109 -4.23 -15.38 2.98
CA LEU A 109 -3.81 -14.37 3.95
C LEU A 109 -2.32 -14.54 4.26
N PHE A 110 -1.59 -13.43 4.25
CA PHE A 110 -0.16 -13.37 4.55
C PHE A 110 0.10 -12.35 5.64
N ALA A 111 0.87 -12.72 6.66
CA ALA A 111 1.48 -11.77 7.58
C ALA A 111 2.91 -11.48 7.12
N VAL A 112 3.23 -10.22 6.89
CA VAL A 112 4.58 -9.75 6.56
C VAL A 112 5.15 -9.05 7.79
N ASP A 113 6.35 -9.45 8.21
CA ASP A 113 7.03 -8.84 9.35
C ASP A 113 7.73 -7.51 8.99
N ALA A 114 8.28 -6.83 9.99
CA ALA A 114 8.97 -5.55 9.80
C ALA A 114 10.24 -5.64 8.93
N ASN A 115 10.79 -6.83 8.71
CA ASN A 115 11.93 -7.08 7.82
C ASN A 115 11.48 -7.39 6.38
N GLY A 116 10.17 -7.57 6.15
CA GLY A 116 9.60 -7.94 4.86
C GLY A 116 9.54 -9.45 4.61
N THR A 117 9.68 -10.27 5.65
CA THR A 117 9.50 -11.71 5.54
C THR A 117 8.01 -12.05 5.62
N ALA A 118 7.49 -12.70 4.58
CA ALA A 118 6.09 -13.16 4.55
C ALA A 118 5.95 -14.54 5.19
N SER A 119 4.82 -14.76 5.87
CA SER A 119 4.39 -16.09 6.30
C SER A 119 4.06 -16.99 5.10
N ALA A 120 3.87 -18.29 5.37
CA ALA A 120 3.12 -19.13 4.44
C ALA A 120 1.70 -18.58 4.26
N GLY A 121 1.13 -18.74 3.05
CA GLY A 121 -0.23 -18.29 2.76
C GLY A 121 -1.27 -19.16 3.46
N TYR A 122 -2.15 -18.53 4.22
CA TYR A 122 -3.28 -19.21 4.85
C TYR A 122 -4.52 -19.11 3.94
N PRO A 123 -5.04 -20.23 3.39
CA PRO A 123 -6.16 -20.17 2.47
C PRO A 123 -7.44 -19.73 3.18
N VAL A 124 -8.18 -18.81 2.56
CA VAL A 124 -9.48 -18.33 3.01
C VAL A 124 -10.47 -18.37 1.83
N THR A 125 -11.74 -18.62 2.13
CA THR A 125 -12.82 -18.47 1.14
C THR A 125 -13.53 -17.17 1.42
N ILE A 126 -13.65 -16.32 0.39
CA ILE A 126 -14.32 -15.02 0.53
C ILE A 126 -15.81 -15.24 0.72
N GLY A 127 -16.35 -14.77 1.84
CA GLY A 127 -17.77 -14.86 2.16
C GLY A 127 -18.54 -13.57 1.86
N GLY A 128 -19.87 -13.66 1.93
CA GLY A 128 -20.79 -12.50 1.88
C GLY A 128 -21.02 -11.91 0.49
N SER A 129 -21.92 -10.93 0.39
CA SER A 129 -22.07 -10.09 -0.80
C SER A 129 -21.19 -8.86 -0.62
N VAL A 130 -20.26 -8.61 -1.55
CA VAL A 130 -19.52 -7.35 -1.56
C VAL A 130 -20.48 -6.23 -1.93
N ALA A 131 -20.66 -5.25 -1.03
CA ALA A 131 -21.25 -4.00 -1.45
C ALA A 131 -20.30 -3.39 -2.48
N SER A 132 -20.81 -2.96 -3.63
CA SER A 132 -20.01 -2.09 -4.50
C SER A 132 -19.56 -0.93 -3.63
N GLY A 133 -18.24 -0.73 -3.50
CA GLY A 133 -17.71 0.51 -2.94
C GLY A 133 -18.33 1.72 -3.65
N PRO A 134 -18.14 2.96 -3.17
CA PRO A 134 -18.80 4.17 -3.71
C PRO A 134 -18.58 4.47 -5.21
N GLY A 135 -18.03 3.54 -5.99
CA GLY A 135 -17.46 3.76 -7.30
C GLY A 135 -16.12 4.46 -7.13
N GLN A 136 -15.23 4.26 -8.10
CA GLN A 136 -14.06 5.12 -8.25
C GLN A 136 -14.51 6.59 -8.17
N PRO A 137 -13.97 7.40 -7.24
CA PRO A 137 -14.24 8.82 -7.23
C PRO A 137 -13.94 9.41 -8.61
N GLY A 138 -14.97 9.92 -9.29
CA GLY A 138 -14.82 10.63 -10.55
C GLY A 138 -14.76 9.78 -11.83
N LYS A 139 -15.25 8.53 -11.86
CA LYS A 139 -15.45 7.83 -13.16
C LYS A 139 -16.34 8.69 -14.08
N PRO A 140 -15.84 9.21 -15.21
CA PRO A 140 -16.67 9.98 -16.13
C PRO A 140 -17.76 9.07 -16.71
N THR A 141 -19.01 9.51 -16.62
CA THR A 141 -20.12 8.90 -17.36
C THR A 141 -20.08 9.47 -18.77
N PHE A 142 -19.65 8.68 -19.74
CA PHE A 142 -19.87 8.96 -21.16
C PHE A 142 -21.25 8.44 -21.59
#